data_AF-A0A7C9D5X2-F1
#
_entry.id   AF-A0A7C9D5X2-F1
#
_cell.length_a   1.000
_cell.length_b   1.000
_cell.length_c   1.000
_cell.angle_alpha   90.00
_cell.angle_beta   90.00
_cell.angle_gamma   90.00
#
_symmetry.space_group_name_H-M   'P 1'
#
loop_
_entity.id
_entity.type
_entity.pdbx_description
1 polymer ?
#
loop_
_entity_poly.entity_id
_entity_poly.type
_entity_poly.pdbx_seq_one_letter_code
_entity_poly.pdbx_strand_id
1 'polypeptide(L)'
;MANMALTGILEKMTGKDKDYRYMATSDLLNELSKEGFKPDSDLEIKLANTILQQLDDSAGDVSGLAVKCLAPLVKKVNESRVLEMTNKLCDKLLNVKEQHRDVASIALKTIVSEVSSSSAAQVVLDSLTPQLTKGITCSG
;
A
#
# COMPACT_ATOMS: atom_id res chain seq x y z
N MET A 1 -16.17 -1.60 -18.40
CA MET A 1 -15.33 -2.77 -18.73
C MET A 1 -14.05 -2.83 -17.91
N ALA A 2 -13.31 -1.73 -17.71
CA ALA A 2 -12.07 -1.73 -16.88
C ALA A 2 -12.26 -2.27 -15.44
N ASN A 3 -13.39 -1.98 -14.79
CA ASN A 3 -13.64 -2.38 -13.40
C ASN A 3 -13.82 -3.92 -13.22
N MET A 4 -14.34 -4.62 -14.23
CA MET A 4 -14.49 -6.08 -14.18
C MET A 4 -13.15 -6.80 -14.31
N ALA A 5 -12.27 -6.30 -15.19
CA ALA A 5 -10.92 -6.84 -15.31
C ALA A 5 -10.12 -6.69 -14.01
N LEU A 6 -10.26 -5.54 -13.35
CA LEU A 6 -9.58 -5.27 -12.10
C LEU A 6 -10.05 -6.17 -10.95
N THR A 7 -11.35 -6.45 -10.88
CA THR A 7 -11.90 -7.36 -9.86
C THR A 7 -11.27 -8.75 -9.99
N GLY A 8 -11.15 -9.28 -11.21
CA GLY A 8 -10.48 -10.57 -11.44
C GLY A 8 -8.97 -10.55 -11.13
N ILE A 9 -8.29 -9.41 -11.30
CA ILE A 9 -6.89 -9.25 -10.87
C ILE A 9 -6.80 -9.34 -9.34
N LEU A 10 -7.64 -8.59 -8.62
CA LEU A 10 -7.63 -8.55 -7.15
C LEU A 10 -7.94 -9.90 -6.53
N GLU A 11 -8.82 -10.70 -7.11
CA GLU A 11 -9.08 -12.08 -6.66
C GLU A 11 -7.84 -12.96 -6.79
N LYS A 12 -7.16 -12.91 -7.95
CA LYS A 12 -5.95 -13.71 -8.23
C LYS A 12 -4.76 -13.34 -7.35
N MET A 13 -4.66 -12.09 -6.90
CA MET A 13 -3.66 -11.65 -5.95
C MET A 13 -3.71 -12.40 -4.62
N THR A 14 -4.87 -12.97 -4.26
CA THR A 14 -5.05 -13.78 -3.03
C THR A 14 -4.97 -15.30 -3.29
N GLY A 15 -4.58 -15.70 -4.51
CA GLY A 15 -4.51 -17.10 -4.92
C GLY A 15 -3.45 -17.91 -4.16
N LYS A 16 -3.60 -19.24 -4.15
CA LYS A 16 -2.63 -20.14 -3.49
C LYS A 16 -1.29 -20.19 -4.21
N ASP A 17 -1.31 -20.06 -5.54
CA ASP A 17 -0.13 -20.18 -6.40
C ASP A 17 0.68 -18.87 -6.42
N LYS A 18 1.99 -18.98 -6.20
CA LYS A 18 2.90 -17.82 -6.15
C LYS A 18 2.94 -17.08 -7.48
N ASP A 19 3.01 -17.80 -8.59
CA ASP A 19 3.18 -17.20 -9.91
C ASP A 19 1.90 -16.49 -10.35
N TYR A 20 0.72 -17.03 -10.01
CA TYR A 20 -0.53 -16.30 -10.18
C TYR A 20 -0.61 -15.02 -9.35
N ARG A 21 -0.17 -15.05 -8.08
CA ARG A 21 -0.12 -13.82 -7.26
C ARG A 21 0.86 -12.80 -7.83
N TYR A 22 2.04 -13.24 -8.26
CA TYR A 22 3.05 -12.39 -8.88
C TYR A 22 2.51 -11.75 -10.17
N MET A 23 1.95 -12.56 -11.08
CA MET A 23 1.35 -12.08 -12.33
C MET A 23 0.24 -11.08 -12.07
N ALA A 24 -0.69 -11.40 -11.15
CA ALA A 24 -1.79 -10.50 -10.82
C ALA A 24 -1.31 -9.18 -10.21
N THR A 25 -0.30 -9.22 -9.33
CA THR A 25 0.28 -8.01 -8.74
C THR A 25 0.98 -7.16 -9.82
N SER A 26 1.67 -7.81 -10.76
CA SER A 26 2.29 -7.13 -11.90
C SER A 26 1.26 -6.50 -12.84
N ASP A 27 0.16 -7.21 -13.13
CA ASP A 27 -0.94 -6.69 -13.94
C ASP A 27 -1.59 -5.48 -13.24
N LEU A 28 -1.79 -5.55 -11.92
CA LEU A 28 -2.29 -4.41 -11.15
C LEU A 28 -1.35 -3.20 -11.25
N LEU A 29 -0.03 -3.41 -11.12
CA LEU A 29 0.95 -2.33 -11.26
C LEU A 29 0.84 -1.64 -12.62
N ASN A 30 0.68 -2.42 -13.69
CA ASN A 30 0.49 -1.90 -15.04
C ASN A 30 -0.80 -1.09 -15.16
N GLU A 31 -1.92 -1.55 -14.58
CA GLU A 31 -3.19 -0.80 -14.57
C GLU A 31 -3.09 0.51 -13.79
N LEU A 32 -2.51 0.49 -12.60
CA LEU A 32 -2.33 1.69 -11.76
C LEU A 32 -1.45 2.75 -12.44
N SER A 33 -0.49 2.31 -13.24
CA SER A 33 0.46 3.19 -13.94
C SER A 33 -0.14 3.89 -15.16
N LYS A 34 -1.36 3.54 -15.58
CA LYS A 34 -2.03 4.21 -16.70
C LYS A 34 -2.47 5.62 -16.29
N GLU A 35 -2.16 6.60 -17.14
CA GLU A 35 -2.55 8.00 -16.90
C GLU A 35 -4.07 8.18 -16.73
N GLY A 36 -4.85 7.46 -17.53
CA GLY A 36 -6.32 7.48 -17.50
C GLY A 36 -6.95 6.69 -16.36
N PHE A 37 -6.18 5.93 -15.57
CA PHE A 37 -6.73 5.19 -14.43
C PHE A 37 -7.16 6.16 -13.33
N LYS A 38 -8.44 6.09 -12.94
CA LYS A 38 -9.04 6.86 -11.85
C LYS A 38 -10.00 5.95 -11.10
N PRO A 39 -9.63 5.47 -9.90
CA PRO A 39 -10.52 4.63 -9.12
C PRO A 39 -11.68 5.46 -8.56
N ASP A 40 -12.85 4.85 -8.45
CA ASP A 40 -13.94 5.38 -7.62
C ASP A 40 -13.66 5.06 -6.14
N SER A 41 -14.44 5.67 -5.24
CA SER A 41 -14.22 5.53 -3.80
C SER A 41 -14.22 4.08 -3.33
N ASP A 42 -15.16 3.24 -3.79
CA ASP A 42 -15.22 1.83 -3.41
C ASP A 42 -13.99 1.05 -3.89
N LEU A 43 -13.54 1.36 -5.10
CA LEU A 43 -12.35 0.75 -5.66
C LEU A 43 -11.07 1.19 -4.94
N GLU A 44 -10.96 2.46 -4.51
CA GLU A 44 -9.85 2.92 -3.68
C GLU A 44 -9.69 2.08 -2.41
N ILE A 45 -10.81 1.77 -1.72
CA ILE A 45 -10.81 0.93 -0.51
C ILE A 45 -10.28 -0.47 -0.83
N LYS A 46 -10.79 -1.08 -1.90
CA LYS A 46 -10.39 -2.44 -2.31
C LYS A 46 -8.91 -2.48 -2.70
N LEU A 47 -8.45 -1.55 -3.52
CA LEU A 47 -7.05 -1.46 -3.95
C LEU A 47 -6.10 -1.33 -2.76
N ALA A 48 -6.38 -0.39 -1.86
CA ALA A 48 -5.55 -0.16 -0.70
C ALA A 48 -5.50 -1.39 0.21
N ASN A 49 -6.64 -2.00 0.53
CA ASN A 49 -6.67 -3.17 1.39
C ASN A 49 -5.94 -4.37 0.75
N THR A 50 -6.19 -4.65 -0.52
CA THR A 50 -5.53 -5.76 -1.22
C THR A 50 -4.02 -5.55 -1.33
N ILE A 51 -3.55 -4.35 -1.67
CA ILE A 51 -2.11 -4.08 -1.75
C ILE A 51 -1.46 -4.16 -0.37
N LEU A 52 -2.08 -3.60 0.67
CA LEU A 52 -1.56 -3.69 2.04
C LEU A 52 -1.49 -5.14 2.53
N GLN A 53 -2.46 -5.97 2.18
CA GLN A 53 -2.42 -7.42 2.45
C GLN A 53 -1.28 -8.10 1.67
N GLN A 54 -1.05 -7.71 0.41
CA GLN A 54 0.00 -8.29 -0.43
C GLN A 54 1.42 -7.99 0.08
N LEU A 55 1.60 -6.94 0.90
CA LEU A 55 2.88 -6.67 1.58
C LEU A 55 3.26 -7.78 2.58
N ASP A 56 2.28 -8.52 3.09
CA ASP A 56 2.49 -9.65 4.01
C ASP A 56 2.72 -10.98 3.26
N ASP A 57 2.87 -10.97 1.93
CA ASP A 57 3.11 -12.19 1.16
C ASP A 57 4.40 -12.89 1.62
N SER A 58 4.31 -14.20 1.79
CA SER A 58 5.44 -15.08 2.09
C SER A 58 6.56 -15.02 1.04
N ALA A 59 6.22 -14.68 -0.20
CA ALA A 59 7.16 -14.58 -1.30
C ALA A 59 7.64 -13.13 -1.47
N GLY A 60 8.94 -12.91 -1.26
CA GLY A 60 9.56 -11.58 -1.27
C GLY A 60 9.49 -10.85 -2.63
N ASP A 61 9.42 -11.61 -3.73
CA ASP A 61 9.21 -11.06 -5.08
C ASP A 61 7.79 -10.47 -5.22
N VAL A 62 6.78 -11.13 -4.65
CA VAL A 62 5.39 -10.67 -4.66
C VAL A 62 5.19 -9.46 -3.73
N SER A 63 5.68 -9.50 -2.49
CA SER A 63 5.59 -8.36 -1.58
C SER A 63 6.43 -7.17 -2.06
N GLY A 64 7.56 -7.42 -2.73
CA GLY A 64 8.34 -6.40 -3.42
C GLY A 64 7.59 -5.73 -4.59
N LEU A 65 6.79 -6.48 -5.35
CA LEU A 65 5.88 -5.89 -6.35
C LEU A 65 4.77 -5.08 -5.69
N ALA A 66 4.20 -5.54 -4.58
CA ALA A 66 3.18 -4.80 -3.84
C ALA A 66 3.67 -3.42 -3.36
N VAL A 67 4.92 -3.34 -2.90
CA VAL A 67 5.57 -2.05 -2.60
C VAL A 67 5.58 -1.13 -3.82
N LYS A 68 5.91 -1.65 -5.01
CA LYS A 68 5.92 -0.85 -6.25
C LYS A 68 4.53 -0.34 -6.62
N CYS A 69 3.46 -1.09 -6.32
CA CYS A 69 2.08 -0.64 -6.56
C CYS A 69 1.68 0.58 -5.71
N LEU A 70 2.31 0.79 -4.55
CA LEU A 70 1.99 1.93 -3.68
C LEU A 70 2.31 3.27 -4.35
N ALA A 71 3.39 3.35 -5.13
CA ALA A 71 3.84 4.60 -5.73
C ALA A 71 2.81 5.20 -6.71
N PRO A 72 2.28 4.48 -7.71
CA PRO A 72 1.19 4.98 -8.52
C PRO A 72 -0.12 5.09 -7.74
N LEU A 73 -0.40 4.19 -6.78
CA LEU A 73 -1.66 4.23 -6.01
C LEU A 73 -1.82 5.54 -5.21
N VAL A 74 -0.78 5.98 -4.49
CA VAL A 74 -0.81 7.20 -3.66
C VAL A 74 -1.18 8.44 -4.48
N LYS A 75 -0.80 8.48 -5.76
CA LYS A 75 -1.11 9.58 -6.68
C LYS A 75 -2.54 9.54 -7.23
N LYS A 76 -3.27 8.45 -7.00
CA LYS A 76 -4.55 8.13 -7.64
C LYS A 76 -5.71 7.99 -6.66
N VAL A 77 -5.42 7.95 -5.36
CA VAL A 77 -6.43 7.86 -4.30
C VAL A 77 -6.54 9.19 -3.55
N ASN A 78 -7.64 9.38 -2.84
CA ASN A 78 -7.85 10.60 -2.08
C ASN A 78 -6.99 10.65 -0.80
N GLU A 79 -6.91 11.85 -0.20
CA GLU A 79 -6.12 12.12 1.00
C GLU A 79 -6.50 11.24 2.20
N SER A 80 -7.80 10.99 2.42
CA SER A 80 -8.26 10.13 3.51
C SER A 80 -7.76 8.69 3.36
N ARG A 81 -7.67 8.21 2.12
CA ARG A 81 -7.15 6.88 1.78
C ARG A 81 -5.64 6.80 1.99
N VAL A 82 -4.89 7.85 1.61
CA VAL A 82 -3.44 7.94 1.88
C VAL A 82 -3.17 7.91 3.39
N LEU A 83 -3.91 8.68 4.18
CA LEU A 83 -3.78 8.68 5.64
C LEU A 83 -4.09 7.30 6.24
N GLU A 84 -5.17 6.65 5.81
CA GLU A 84 -5.54 5.33 6.32
C GLU A 84 -4.43 4.30 6.05
N MET A 85 -3.90 4.28 4.82
CA MET A 85 -2.80 3.39 4.44
C MET A 85 -1.53 3.67 5.27
N THR A 86 -1.22 4.94 5.45
CA THR A 86 -0.07 5.41 6.24
C THR A 86 -0.15 4.94 7.69
N ASN A 87 -1.32 5.08 8.33
CA ASN A 87 -1.54 4.65 9.70
C ASN A 87 -1.45 3.13 9.86
N LYS A 88 -2.04 2.37 8.93
CA LYS A 88 -1.92 0.90 8.92
C LYS A 88 -0.46 0.43 8.80
N LEU A 89 0.34 1.10 7.97
CA LEU A 89 1.76 0.77 7.83
C LEU A 89 2.60 1.17 9.04
N CYS A 90 2.30 2.32 9.66
CA CYS A 90 2.95 2.74 10.90
C CYS A 90 2.65 1.76 12.05
N ASP A 91 1.39 1.34 12.19
CA ASP A 91 1.00 0.30 13.14
C ASP A 91 1.75 -1.01 12.88
N LYS A 92 1.84 -1.45 11.62
CA LYS A 92 2.63 -2.62 11.23
C LYS A 92 4.11 -2.48 11.61
N LEU A 93 4.71 -1.32 11.34
CA LEU A 93 6.10 -1.04 11.68
C LEU A 93 6.37 -1.18 13.18
N LEU A 94 5.46 -0.63 14.00
CA LEU A 94 5.64 -0.54 15.45
C LEU A 94 5.22 -1.81 16.20
N ASN A 95 4.16 -2.50 15.74
CA ASN A 95 3.47 -3.53 16.54
C ASN A 95 3.51 -4.95 15.93
N VAL A 96 3.95 -5.14 14.68
CA VAL A 96 3.93 -6.48 14.04
C VAL A 96 5.22 -7.26 14.28
N LYS A 97 5.12 -8.59 14.15
CA LYS A 97 6.22 -9.55 14.14
C LYS A 97 7.36 -9.08 13.24
N GLU A 98 8.59 -9.25 13.71
CA GLU A 98 9.83 -8.79 13.09
C GLU A 98 9.92 -9.10 11.57
N GLN A 99 9.40 -10.26 11.14
CA GLN A 99 9.49 -10.77 9.77
C GLN A 99 8.88 -9.87 8.67
N HIS A 100 7.92 -8.98 8.99
CA HIS A 100 7.31 -8.06 8.00
C HIS A 100 7.66 -6.60 8.24
N ARG A 101 8.48 -6.30 9.25
CA ARG A 101 8.80 -4.93 9.65
C ARG A 101 9.58 -4.19 8.55
N ASP A 102 10.52 -4.86 7.89
CA ASP A 102 11.32 -4.26 6.81
C ASP A 102 10.45 -3.85 5.62
N VAL A 103 9.53 -4.73 5.20
CA VAL A 103 8.59 -4.45 4.11
C VAL A 103 7.66 -3.31 4.49
N ALA A 104 7.13 -3.30 5.72
CA ALA A 104 6.29 -2.20 6.21
C ALA A 104 7.04 -0.86 6.24
N SER A 105 8.32 -0.87 6.65
CA SER A 105 9.19 0.31 6.64
C SER A 105 9.42 0.84 5.21
N ILE A 106 9.72 -0.04 4.26
CA ILE A 106 9.90 0.35 2.85
C ILE A 106 8.59 0.89 2.28
N ALA A 107 7.46 0.21 2.52
CA ALA A 107 6.15 0.64 2.08
C ALA A 107 5.78 2.03 2.65
N LEU A 108 6.01 2.26 3.94
CA LEU A 108 5.74 3.55 4.58
C LEU A 108 6.61 4.66 3.96
N LYS A 109 7.90 4.40 3.77
CA LYS A 109 8.81 5.32 3.06
C LYS A 109 8.32 5.61 1.65
N THR A 110 7.86 4.60 0.91
CA THR A 110 7.31 4.77 -0.43
C THR A 110 6.10 5.69 -0.42
N ILE A 111 5.14 5.50 0.49
CA ILE A 111 4.00 6.40 0.58
C ILE A 111 4.45 7.83 0.84
N VAL A 112 5.26 8.05 1.88
CA VAL A 112 5.74 9.38 2.27
C VAL A 112 6.48 10.08 1.12
N SER A 113 7.25 9.33 0.32
CA SER A 113 8.02 9.88 -0.80
C SER A 113 7.15 10.25 -2.01
N GLU A 114 5.94 9.72 -2.10
CA GLU A 114 5.04 9.89 -3.25
C GLU A 114 3.88 10.85 -2.96
N VAL A 115 3.70 11.27 -1.70
CA VAL A 115 2.77 12.34 -1.34
C VAL A 115 3.28 13.67 -1.90
N SER A 116 2.54 14.23 -2.86
CA SER A 116 2.88 15.49 -3.51
C SER A 116 1.95 16.66 -3.15
N SER A 117 0.76 16.38 -2.59
CA SER A 117 -0.16 17.43 -2.13
C SER A 117 0.26 17.96 -0.76
N SER A 118 0.32 19.28 -0.59
CA SER A 118 0.61 19.91 0.71
C SER A 118 -0.41 19.54 1.78
N SER A 119 -1.69 19.37 1.44
CA SER A 119 -2.73 18.96 2.41
C SER A 119 -2.48 17.54 2.91
N ALA A 120 -2.29 16.61 1.98
CA ALA A 120 -2.01 15.22 2.30
C ALA A 120 -0.69 15.07 3.06
N ALA A 121 0.33 15.86 2.71
CA ALA A 121 1.61 15.87 3.43
C ALA A 121 1.42 16.33 4.88
N GLN A 122 0.66 17.40 5.11
CA GLN A 122 0.37 17.90 6.46
C GLN A 122 -0.36 16.84 7.29
N VAL A 123 -1.42 16.24 6.74
CA VAL A 123 -2.20 15.22 7.45
C VAL A 123 -1.39 13.95 7.74
N VAL A 124 -0.52 13.55 6.81
CA VAL A 124 0.44 12.45 7.05
C VAL A 124 1.45 12.80 8.14
N LEU A 125 2.01 14.02 8.12
CA LEU A 125 2.97 14.50 9.12
C LEU A 125 2.36 14.55 10.53
N ASP A 126 1.16 15.13 10.65
CA ASP A 126 0.45 15.26 11.92
C ASP A 126 0.15 13.89 12.54
N SER A 127 -0.12 12.88 11.70
CA SER A 127 -0.39 11.53 12.15
C SER A 127 0.89 10.72 12.47
N LEU A 128 1.88 10.74 11.58
CA LEU A 128 3.07 9.88 11.70
C LEU A 128 4.04 10.35 12.76
N THR A 129 4.26 11.67 12.88
CA THR A 129 5.26 12.22 13.80
C THR A 129 5.07 11.71 15.24
N PRO A 130 3.89 11.85 15.88
CA PRO A 130 3.71 11.38 17.25
C PRO A 130 3.85 9.85 17.38
N GLN A 131 3.41 9.08 16.39
CA GLN A 131 3.52 7.62 16.40
C GLN A 131 4.98 7.16 16.33
N LEU A 132 5.76 7.72 15.41
CA LEU A 132 7.17 7.40 15.26
C LEU A 132 8.00 7.91 16.43
N THR A 133 7.73 9.11 16.95
CA THR A 133 8.35 9.61 18.18
C THR A 133 8.08 8.67 19.35
N LYS A 134 6.84 8.18 19.50
CA LYS A 134 6.52 7.17 20.51
C LYS A 134 7.30 5.88 20.27
N GLY A 135 7.40 5.40 19.03
CA GLY A 135 8.14 4.19 18.67
C GLY A 135 9.63 4.22 19.03
N ILE A 136 10.27 5.40 18.98
CA ILE A 136 11.70 5.56 19.36
C ILE A 136 11.91 5.91 20.84
N THR A 137 10.90 6.44 21.53
CA THR A 137 11.00 6.89 22.93
C THR A 137 10.43 5.89 23.94
N CYS A 138 9.44 5.09 23.54
CA CYS A 138 8.98 3.96 24.34
C CYS A 138 10.05 2.87 24.28
N SER A 139 10.83 2.74 25.36
CA SER A 139 11.61 1.54 25.63
C SER A 139 10.68 0.33 25.60
N GLY A 140 11.03 -0.68 24.79
CA GLY A 140 10.38 -1.99 24.85
C GLY A 140 10.57 -2.66 26.20
#